data_AF-A0A1F9UB29-F1
#
_entry.id   AF-A0A1F9UB29-F1
#
_cell.length_a   1.000
_cell.length_b   1.000
_cell.length_c   1.000
_cell.angle_alpha   90.00
_cell.angle_beta   90.00
_cell.angle_gamma   90.00
#
_symmetry.space_group_name_H-M   'P 1'
#
loop_
_entity.id
_entity.type
_entity.pdbx_description
1 polymer ?
#
loop_
_entity_poly.entity_id
_entity_poly.type
_entity_poly.pdbx_seq_one_letter_code
_entity_poly.pdbx_strand_id
1 'polypeptide(L)' 'MDINSLSAMPALSFTPGSMIKLGASFIMSILGIYYLSSGKKQQNPESMLIGAALLIASFFIF' A
#
# COMPACT_ATOMS: atom_id res chain seq x y z
N MET A 1 -42.90 3.23 -5.92
CA MET A 1 -41.45 3.43 -5.72
C MET A 1 -40.78 2.12 -6.05
N ASP A 2 -40.12 2.06 -7.20
CA ASP A 2 -39.47 0.86 -7.73
C ASP A 2 -38.27 0.46 -6.88
N ILE A 3 -38.29 -0.78 -6.40
CA ILE A 3 -37.22 -1.43 -5.62
C ILE A 3 -35.95 -1.62 -6.49
N ASN A 4 -36.08 -1.41 -7.80
CA ASN A 4 -35.03 -1.54 -8.81
C ASN A 4 -34.05 -0.36 -8.85
N SER A 5 -34.32 0.75 -8.16
CA SER A 5 -33.39 1.89 -8.11
C SER A 5 -32.37 1.79 -6.95
N LEU A 6 -32.44 0.75 -6.12
CA LEU A 6 -31.56 0.55 -4.95
C LEU A 6 -30.33 -0.34 -5.23
N SER A 7 -30.14 -0.81 -6.47
CA SER A 7 -29.08 -1.77 -6.83
C SER A 7 -27.88 -1.15 -7.58
N ALA A 8 -27.90 0.16 -7.82
CA ALA A 8 -26.82 0.86 -8.51
C ALA A 8 -25.68 1.32 -7.57
N MET A 9 -25.44 0.59 -6.47
CA MET A 9 -24.16 0.74 -5.77
C MET A 9 -23.08 0.12 -6.66
N PRO A 10 -22.02 0.85 -7.07
CA PRO A 10 -20.94 0.26 -7.85
C PRO A 10 -20.30 -0.83 -7.00
N ALA A 11 -20.55 -2.08 -7.35
CA ALA A 11 -19.88 -3.21 -6.72
C ALA A 11 -18.38 -2.99 -6.93
N LEU A 12 -17.63 -2.84 -5.82
CA LEU A 12 -16.18 -2.77 -5.84
C LEU A 12 -15.67 -4.08 -6.46
N SER A 13 -15.41 -4.04 -7.77
CA SER A 13 -14.95 -5.20 -8.52
C SER A 13 -13.45 -5.32 -8.32
N PHE A 14 -13.09 -6.10 -7.30
CA PHE A 14 -11.70 -6.47 -7.07
C PHE A 14 -11.28 -7.48 -8.14
N THR A 15 -10.60 -7.00 -9.17
CA THR A 15 -9.94 -7.90 -10.13
C THR A 15 -8.74 -8.56 -9.44
N PRO A 16 -8.37 -9.81 -9.78
CA PRO A 16 -7.19 -10.47 -9.20
C PRO A 16 -5.91 -9.60 -9.29
N GLY A 17 -5.76 -8.83 -10.37
CA GLY A 17 -4.66 -7.86 -10.52
C GLY A 17 -4.68 -6.74 -9.48
N SER A 18 -5.86 -6.22 -9.11
CA SER A 18 -5.98 -5.21 -8.04
C SER A 18 -5.67 -5.77 -6.65
N MET A 19 -5.99 -7.04 -6.38
CA MET A 19 -5.66 -7.71 -5.11
C MET A 19 -4.15 -7.95 -4.98
N ILE A 20 -3.47 -8.30 -6.08
CA ILE A 20 -2.01 -8.45 -6.12
C ILE A 20 -1.33 -7.09 -5.88
N LYS A 21 -1.81 -6.01 -6.51
CA LYS A 21 -1.30 -4.64 -6.28
C LYS A 21 -1.43 -4.22 -4.81
N LEU A 22 -2.59 -4.48 -4.20
CA LEU A 22 -2.81 -4.22 -2.78
C LEU A 22 -1.86 -5.02 -1.88
N GLY A 23 -1.67 -6.31 -2.16
CA GLY A 23 -0.75 -7.15 -1.41
C GLY A 23 0.71 -6.69 -1.53
N ALA A 24 1.15 -6.36 -2.75
CA ALA A 24 2.51 -5.85 -3.01
C ALA A 24 2.76 -4.49 -2.32
N SER A 25 1.78 -3.57 -2.38
CA SER A 25 1.82 -2.30 -1.68
C SER A 25 1.94 -2.48 -0.16
N PHE A 26 1.16 -3.41 0.42
CA PHE A 26 1.21 -3.69 1.84
C PHE A 26 2.57 -4.25 2.29
N ILE A 27 3.14 -5.19 1.53
CA ILE A 27 4.47 -5.76 1.81
C ILE A 27 5.55 -4.67 1.73
N MET A 28 5.55 -3.85 0.67
CA MET A 28 6.47 -2.71 0.53
C MET A 28 6.37 -1.72 1.70
N SER A 29 5.15 -1.43 2.15
CA SER A 29 4.91 -0.52 3.27
C SER A 29 5.49 -1.05 4.58
N ILE A 30 5.27 -2.34 4.90
CA ILE A 30 5.85 -2.99 6.07
C ILE A 30 7.38 -2.95 6.03
N LEU A 31 7.98 -3.29 4.88
CA LEU A 31 9.42 -3.23 4.67
C LEU A 31 9.95 -1.80 4.84
N GLY A 32 9.27 -0.81 4.30
CA GLY A 32 9.65 0.60 4.43
C GLY A 32 9.65 1.06 5.89
N ILE A 33 8.61 0.73 6.66
CA ILE A 33 8.54 1.03 8.10
C ILE A 33 9.67 0.31 8.86
N TYR A 34 9.94 -0.95 8.53
CA TYR A 34 11.02 -1.71 9.17
C TYR A 34 12.39 -1.04 8.95
N TYR A 35 12.72 -0.68 7.71
CA TYR A 35 13.98 -0.01 7.40
C TYR A 35 14.07 1.39 8.03
N LEU A 36 12.96 2.14 8.07
CA LEU A 36 12.91 3.43 8.73
C LEU A 36 13.17 3.32 10.23
N SER A 37 12.54 2.33 10.88
CA SER A 37 12.69 2.05 12.32
C SER A 37 14.10 1.56 12.67
N SER A 38 14.62 0.62 11.88
CA SER A 38 15.99 0.12 12.00
C SER A 38 17.03 1.22 11.75
N GLY A 39 16.83 2.06 10.73
CA GLY A 39 17.69 3.20 10.43
C GLY A 39 17.70 4.24 11.55
N LYS A 40 16.53 4.54 12.13
CA LYS A 40 16.44 5.41 13.33
C LYS A 40 17.20 4.82 14.52
N LYS A 41 17.10 3.51 14.74
CA LYS A 41 17.80 2.81 15.84
C LYS A 41 19.32 2.78 15.65
N GLN A 42 19.78 2.59 14.42
CA GLN A 42 21.20 2.49 14.06
C GLN A 42 21.83 3.86 13.76
N GLN A 43 21.06 4.95 13.79
CA GLN A 43 21.46 6.28 13.30
C GLN A 43 22.03 6.23 11.88
N ASN A 44 21.55 5.29 11.07
CA ASN A 44 21.99 5.11 9.69
C ASN A 44 21.03 5.85 8.74
N PRO A 45 21.40 7.02 8.21
CA PRO A 45 20.54 7.80 7.32
C PRO A 45 20.24 7.07 6.01
N GLU A 46 21.13 6.20 5.53
CA GLU A 46 20.90 5.41 4.30
C GLU A 46 19.74 4.44 4.50
N SER A 47 19.71 3.75 5.64
CA SER A 47 18.62 2.84 5.99
C SER A 47 17.29 3.59 6.16
N MET A 48 17.32 4.82 6.68
CA MET A 48 16.14 5.68 6.76
C MET A 48 15.65 6.12 5.37
N LEU A 49 16.57 6.50 4.47
CA LEU A 49 16.28 6.87 3.09
C LEU A 49 15.68 5.70 2.30
N ILE A 50 16.24 4.50 2.44
CA ILE A 50 15.71 3.28 1.81
C ILE A 50 14.30 2.99 2.34
N GLY A 51 14.08 3.09 3.66
CA GLY A 51 12.76 2.91 4.27
C GLY A 51 11.73 3.91 3.78
N ALA A 52 12.10 5.19 3.67
CA ALA A 52 11.24 6.24 3.13
C ALA A 52 10.94 6.03 1.63
N ALA A 53 11.93 5.62 0.83
CA ALA A 53 11.75 5.33 -0.59
C ALA A 53 10.81 4.13 -0.81
N LEU A 54 10.94 3.07 -0.01
CA LEU A 54 10.04 1.92 -0.02
C LEU A 54 8.59 2.30 0.33
N LEU A 55 8.41 3.16 1.33
CA LEU A 55 7.10 3.70 1.68
C LEU A 55 6.49 4.48 0.52
N ILE A 56 7.26 5.38 -0.10
CA ILE A 56 6.80 6.17 -1.25
C ILE A 56 6.45 5.25 -2.43
N ALA A 57 7.31 4.28 -2.75
CA ALA A 57 7.09 3.31 -3.82
C ALA A 57 5.82 2.48 -3.61
N SER A 58 5.44 2.19 -2.37
CA SER A 58 4.21 1.46 -2.06
C SER A 58 2.93 2.17 -2.55
N PHE A 59 2.95 3.51 -2.67
CA PHE A 59 1.82 4.30 -3.17
C PHE A 59 1.74 4.34 -4.70
N PHE A 60 2.86 4.19 -5.41
CA PHE A 60 2.91 4.24 -6.88
C PHE A 60 2.58 2.91 -7.58
N ILE A 61 2.36 1.84 -6.82
CA ILE A 61 1.96 0.52 -7.35
C ILE A 61 0.49 0.52 -7.85
N PHE A 62 -0.29 1.55 -7.53
CA PHE A 62 -1.72 1.64 -7.88
C PHE A 62 -1.97 2.17 -9.29
#